data_AF-A0A3D3CVH4-F1
#
_entry.id   AF-A0A3D3CVH4-F1
#
_cell.length_a   1.000
_cell.length_b   1.000
_cell.length_c   1.000
_cell.angle_alpha   90.00
_cell.angle_beta   90.00
_cell.angle_gamma   90.00
#
_symmetry.space_group_name_H-M   'P 1'
#
loop_
_entity.id
_entity.type
_entity.pdbx_description
1 polymer ?
#
loop_
_entity_poly.entity_id
_entity_poly.type
_entity_poly.pdbx_seq_one_letter_code
_entity_poly.pdbx_strand_id
1 'polypeptide(L)'
;MNTTSKYTIGIRFGILTGLLYVVFLFLRYSFFASNPLSFGLFAIVSYVLILLVYLFTGIARKKELGGYGDFKEIFQSIFIAILIAEAVYVMFNLIYIKFVDPAFWENFKATTLSYLEKK
;
A
#
# COMPACT_ATOMS: atom_id res chain seq x y z
N MET A 1 13.00 15.72 28.13
CA MET A 1 12.92 15.33 26.71
C MET A 1 12.32 13.93 26.65
N ASN A 2 11.12 13.77 26.09
CA ASN A 2 10.57 12.44 25.87
C ASN A 2 11.44 11.72 24.85
N THR A 3 12.06 10.62 25.26
CA THR A 3 12.87 9.75 24.42
C THR A 3 11.95 8.91 23.54
N THR A 4 11.32 9.50 22.53
CA THR A 4 10.59 8.70 21.52
C THR A 4 11.60 7.81 20.82
N SER A 5 11.35 6.49 20.84
CA SER A 5 12.20 5.51 20.16
C SER A 5 12.34 5.88 18.68
N LYS A 6 13.57 5.80 18.15
CA LYS A 6 13.92 6.18 16.77
C LYS A 6 13.07 5.48 15.70
N TYR A 7 12.44 4.36 16.04
CA TYR A 7 11.63 3.54 15.13
C TYR A 7 10.12 3.79 15.25
N THR A 8 9.69 4.56 16.24
CA THR A 8 8.25 4.73 16.58
C THR A 8 7.47 5.31 15.40
N ILE A 9 8.02 6.32 14.71
CA ILE A 9 7.37 6.91 13.54
C ILE A 9 7.25 5.88 12.41
N GLY A 10 8.34 5.19 12.07
CA GLY A 10 8.32 4.17 11.02
C GLY A 10 7.31 3.06 11.28
N ILE A 11 7.21 2.58 12.54
CA ILE A 11 6.24 1.54 12.91
C ILE A 11 4.80 2.07 12.82
N ARG A 12 4.51 3.25 13.38
CA ARG A 12 3.16 3.83 13.37
C ARG A 12 2.66 4.08 11.96
N PHE A 13 3.49 4.70 11.13
CA PHE A 13 3.14 4.94 9.73
C PHE A 13 3.10 3.65 8.92
N GLY A 14 3.97 2.67 9.19
CA GLY A 14 3.91 1.35 8.55
C GLY A 14 2.60 0.62 8.79
N ILE A 15 2.11 0.60 10.03
CA ILE A 15 0.81 0.00 10.38
C ILE A 15 -0.33 0.77 9.71
N LEU A 16 -0.31 2.10 9.75
CA LEU A 16 -1.32 2.94 9.09
C LEU A 16 -1.37 2.67 7.58
N THR A 17 -0.22 2.66 6.93
CA THR A 17 -0.11 2.37 5.49
C THR A 17 -0.54 0.94 5.17
N GLY A 18 -0.19 -0.04 6.01
CA GLY A 18 -0.65 -1.43 5.87
C GLY A 18 -2.18 -1.54 5.91
N LEU A 19 -2.83 -0.85 6.85
CA LEU A 19 -4.29 -0.81 6.94
C LEU A 19 -4.92 -0.12 5.72
N LEU A 20 -4.34 0.99 5.25
CA LEU A 20 -4.78 1.64 4.01
C LEU A 20 -4.66 0.70 2.81
N TYR A 21 -3.57 -0.08 2.72
CA TYR A 21 -3.40 -1.09 1.69
C TYR A 21 -4.50 -2.16 1.73
N VAL A 22 -4.87 -2.66 2.91
CA VAL A 22 -5.96 -3.62 3.06
C VAL A 22 -7.26 -3.06 2.49
N VAL A 23 -7.60 -1.82 2.82
CA VAL A 23 -8.80 -1.16 2.29
C VAL A 23 -8.72 -1.01 0.78
N PHE A 24 -7.60 -0.50 0.24
CA PHE A 24 -7.45 -0.34 -1.20
C PHE A 24 -7.49 -1.67 -1.96
N LEU A 25 -6.83 -2.71 -1.45
CA LEU A 25 -6.86 -4.03 -2.06
C LEU A 25 -8.27 -4.61 -2.05
N PHE A 26 -8.97 -4.52 -0.92
CA PHE A 26 -10.35 -4.97 -0.82
C PHE A 26 -11.25 -4.26 -1.82
N LEU A 27 -11.13 -2.93 -1.94
CA LEU A 27 -11.89 -2.15 -2.90
C LEU A 27 -11.56 -2.54 -4.34
N ARG A 28 -10.26 -2.66 -4.66
CA ARG A 28 -9.77 -3.03 -5.98
C ARG A 28 -10.33 -4.38 -6.42
N TYR A 29 -10.26 -5.37 -5.55
CA TYR A 29 -10.74 -6.71 -5.85
C TYR A 29 -12.26 -6.80 -5.91
N SER A 30 -12.98 -6.14 -5.00
CA SER A 30 -14.44 -6.25 -4.90
C SER A 30 -15.19 -5.42 -5.95
N PHE A 31 -14.72 -4.21 -6.24
CA PHE A 31 -15.49 -3.23 -7.03
C PHE A 31 -14.91 -2.97 -8.42
N PHE A 32 -13.60 -3.14 -8.61
CA PHE A 32 -12.94 -2.76 -9.86
C PHE A 32 -12.56 -3.94 -10.74
N ALA A 33 -12.70 -5.18 -10.28
CA ALA A 33 -12.31 -6.39 -11.02
C ALA A 33 -13.16 -6.66 -12.28
N SER A 34 -14.37 -6.10 -12.38
CA SER A 34 -15.26 -6.26 -13.54
C SER A 34 -14.79 -5.52 -14.80
N ASN A 35 -13.87 -4.55 -14.66
CA ASN A 35 -13.29 -3.80 -15.77
C ASN A 35 -11.76 -3.73 -15.61
N PRO A 36 -10.99 -4.38 -16.51
CA PRO A 36 -9.52 -4.43 -16.39
C PRO A 36 -8.86 -3.05 -16.40
N LEU A 37 -9.40 -2.08 -17.15
CA LEU A 37 -8.88 -0.72 -17.20
C LEU A 37 -9.08 -0.02 -15.85
N SER A 38 -10.29 -0.10 -15.29
CA SER A 38 -10.59 0.47 -13.98
C SER A 38 -9.78 -0.20 -12.86
N PHE A 39 -9.58 -1.52 -12.94
CA PHE A 39 -8.73 -2.28 -12.01
C PHE A 39 -7.28 -1.77 -12.02
N GLY A 40 -6.71 -1.56 -13.21
CA GLY A 40 -5.36 -1.05 -13.39
C GLY A 40 -5.21 0.41 -12.94
N LEU A 41 -6.16 1.28 -13.33
CA LEU A 41 -6.15 2.68 -12.92
C LEU A 41 -6.27 2.83 -11.39
N PHE A 42 -7.12 2.04 -10.75
CA PHE A 42 -7.24 2.05 -9.30
C PHE A 42 -5.94 1.59 -8.62
N ALA A 43 -5.22 0.61 -9.19
CA ALA A 43 -3.91 0.20 -8.70
C ALA A 43 -2.89 1.35 -8.76
N ILE A 44 -2.86 2.12 -9.85
CA ILE A 44 -1.97 3.29 -9.99
C ILE A 44 -2.33 4.38 -8.97
N VAL A 45 -3.62 4.73 -8.86
CA VAL A 45 -4.08 5.77 -7.94
C VAL A 45 -3.77 5.39 -6.49
N SER A 46 -4.09 4.16 -6.08
CA SER A 46 -3.78 3.67 -4.73
C SER A 46 -2.28 3.66 -4.46
N TYR A 47 -1.45 3.27 -5.43
CA TYR A 47 0.01 3.31 -5.29
C TYR A 47 0.53 4.74 -5.07
N VAL A 48 0.04 5.72 -5.84
CA VAL A 48 0.42 7.13 -5.65
C VAL A 48 0.01 7.63 -4.26
N LEU A 49 -1.19 7.29 -3.78
CA LEU A 49 -1.63 7.66 -2.44
C LEU A 49 -0.71 7.08 -1.36
N ILE A 50 -0.26 5.83 -1.51
CA ILE A 50 0.68 5.20 -0.58
C ILE A 50 2.04 5.91 -0.59
N LEU A 51 2.56 6.28 -1.76
CA LEU A 51 3.80 7.06 -1.87
C LEU A 51 3.70 8.41 -1.14
N LEU A 52 2.54 9.07 -1.20
CA LEU A 52 2.31 10.30 -0.43
C LEU A 52 2.37 10.04 1.08
N VAL A 53 1.83 8.92 1.58
CA VAL A 53 1.95 8.55 3.00
C VAL A 53 3.41 8.32 3.41
N TYR A 54 4.24 7.71 2.55
CA TYR A 54 5.68 7.58 2.81
C TYR A 54 6.40 8.92 2.81
N LEU A 55 6.04 9.84 1.91
CA LEU A 55 6.54 11.22 1.94
C LEU A 55 6.17 11.90 3.26
N PHE A 56 4.92 11.77 3.72
CA PHE A 56 4.48 12.28 5.01
C PHE A 56 5.21 11.64 6.20
N THR A 57 5.59 10.37 6.10
CA THR A 57 6.41 9.68 7.11
C THR A 57 7.77 10.36 7.24
N GLY A 58 8.41 10.67 6.11
CA GLY A 58 9.68 11.41 6.08
C GLY A 58 9.55 12.82 6.66
N ILE A 59 8.50 13.55 6.28
CA ILE A 59 8.21 14.90 6.80
C ILE A 59 7.96 14.86 8.31
N ALA A 60 7.18 13.89 8.79
CA ALA A 60 6.92 13.70 10.22
C ALA A 60 8.20 13.40 10.99
N ARG A 61 9.08 12.55 10.44
CA ARG A 61 10.39 12.27 11.05
C ARG A 61 11.28 13.49 11.09
N LYS A 62 11.36 14.26 10.00
CA LYS A 62 12.11 15.52 9.95
C LYS A 62 11.61 16.52 11.00
N LYS A 63 10.30 16.61 11.21
CA LYS A 63 9.70 17.46 12.25
C LYS A 63 10.06 16.99 13.65
N GLU A 64 10.07 15.68 13.91
CA GLU A 64 10.48 15.12 15.22
C GLU A 64 11.95 15.42 15.55
N LEU A 65 12.82 15.48 14.54
CA LEU A 65 14.24 15.83 14.70
C LEU A 65 14.49 17.34 14.85
N GLY A 66 13.44 18.17 14.99
CA GLY A 66 13.58 19.62 15.14
C GLY A 66 13.69 20.38 13.80
N GLY A 67 13.26 19.76 12.69
CA GLY A 67 13.22 20.40 11.37
C GLY A 67 14.45 20.13 10.50
N TYR A 68 15.47 19.48 11.03
CA TYR A 68 16.69 19.07 10.33
C TYR A 68 16.99 17.61 10.67
N GLY A 69 17.48 16.84 9.71
CA GLY A 69 17.83 15.44 9.93
C GLY A 69 18.67 14.93 8.78
N ASP A 70 19.60 14.03 9.08
CA ASP A 70 20.39 13.37 8.05
C ASP A 70 19.49 12.48 7.17
N PHE A 71 19.84 12.36 5.89
CA PHE A 71 19.09 11.55 4.93
C PHE A 71 18.90 10.12 5.45
N LYS A 72 19.96 9.53 6.02
CA LYS A 72 19.92 8.17 6.57
C LYS A 72 18.87 8.02 7.66
N GLU A 73 18.76 8.98 8.58
CA GLU A 73 17.83 8.89 9.72
C GLU A 73 16.37 9.05 9.29
N ILE A 74 16.11 9.92 8.31
CA ILE A 74 14.77 10.12 7.75
C ILE A 74 14.38 8.90 6.91
N PHE A 75 15.26 8.46 6.02
CA PHE A 75 15.03 7.33 5.14
C PHE A 75 14.81 6.03 5.92
N GLN A 76 15.54 5.81 7.02
CA GLN A 76 15.35 4.62 7.86
C GLN A 76 13.90 4.51 8.40
N SER A 77 13.26 5.63 8.75
CA SER A 77 11.87 5.62 9.20
C SER A 77 10.90 5.26 8.06
N ILE A 78 11.16 5.79 6.85
CA ILE A 78 10.39 5.45 5.65
C ILE A 78 10.55 3.97 5.31
N PHE A 79 11.79 3.46 5.33
CA PHE A 79 12.10 2.08 5.01
C PHE A 79 11.39 1.09 5.94
N ILE A 80 11.37 1.36 7.25
CA ILE A 80 10.62 0.54 8.21
C ILE A 80 9.12 0.58 7.92
N ALA A 81 8.57 1.75 7.59
CA ALA A 81 7.16 1.86 7.23
C ALA A 81 6.83 1.03 5.97
N ILE A 82 7.70 1.06 4.96
CA ILE A 82 7.58 0.25 3.74
C ILE A 82 7.58 -1.24 4.08
N LEU A 83 8.57 -1.73 4.85
CA LEU A 83 8.66 -3.16 5.17
C LEU A 83 7.40 -3.69 5.86
N ILE A 84 6.84 -2.94 6.80
CA ILE A 84 5.61 -3.31 7.50
C ILE A 84 4.42 -3.30 6.54
N ALA A 85 4.28 -2.24 5.74
CA ALA A 85 3.18 -2.11 4.79
C ALA A 85 3.21 -3.20 3.71
N GLU A 86 4.38 -3.53 3.17
CA GLU A 86 4.58 -4.58 2.17
C GLU A 86 4.30 -5.98 2.75
N ALA A 87 4.70 -6.24 4.00
CA ALA A 87 4.33 -7.49 4.68
C ALA A 87 2.80 -7.64 4.76
N VAL A 88 2.09 -6.58 5.16
CA VAL A 88 0.62 -6.56 5.21
C VAL A 88 0.01 -6.71 3.82
N TYR A 89 0.54 -6.01 2.82
CA TYR A 89 0.11 -6.09 1.42
C TYR A 89 0.18 -7.54 0.90
N VAL A 90 1.33 -8.21 1.06
CA VAL A 90 1.53 -9.59 0.60
C VAL A 90 0.59 -10.53 1.34
N MET A 91 0.49 -10.40 2.68
CA MET A 91 -0.42 -11.23 3.48
C MET A 91 -1.87 -11.09 3.01
N PHE A 92 -2.36 -9.87 2.77
CA PHE A 92 -3.73 -9.66 2.32
C PHE A 92 -3.98 -10.24 0.93
N ASN A 93 -3.08 -10.01 -0.04
CA ASN A 93 -3.23 -10.59 -1.37
C ASN A 93 -3.26 -12.12 -1.32
N LEU A 94 -2.38 -12.74 -0.53
CA LEU A 94 -2.37 -14.19 -0.35
C LEU A 94 -3.67 -14.69 0.28
N ILE A 95 -4.18 -14.02 1.31
CA ILE A 95 -5.44 -14.38 1.97
C ILE A 95 -6.60 -14.25 0.98
N TYR A 96 -6.67 -13.14 0.25
CA TYR A 96 -7.74 -12.88 -0.70
C TYR A 96 -7.79 -13.95 -1.80
N ILE A 97 -6.66 -14.19 -2.46
CA ILE A 97 -6.58 -15.14 -3.58
C ILE A 97 -6.69 -16.59 -3.13
N LYS A 98 -6.36 -16.94 -1.88
CA LYS A 98 -6.48 -18.34 -1.42
C LYS A 98 -7.81 -18.66 -0.76
N PHE A 99 -8.42 -17.71 -0.06
CA PHE A 99 -9.56 -17.99 0.82
C PHE A 99 -10.81 -17.18 0.49
N VAL A 100 -10.68 -16.00 -0.11
CA VAL A 100 -11.83 -15.13 -0.42
C VAL A 100 -12.33 -15.41 -1.84
N ASP A 101 -11.45 -15.37 -2.82
CA ASP A 101 -11.78 -15.66 -4.22
C ASP A 101 -10.64 -16.46 -4.89
N PRO A 102 -10.65 -17.80 -4.74
CA PRO A 102 -9.68 -18.70 -5.38
C PRO A 102 -9.69 -18.66 -6.91
N ALA A 103 -10.83 -18.35 -7.51
CA ALA A 103 -11.00 -18.29 -8.95
C ALA A 103 -10.73 -16.89 -9.53
N PHE A 104 -10.32 -15.93 -8.69
CA PHE A 104 -10.18 -14.52 -9.08
C PHE A 104 -9.39 -14.35 -10.38
N TRP A 105 -8.22 -14.97 -10.50
CA TRP A 105 -7.36 -14.81 -11.67
C TRP A 105 -7.93 -15.42 -12.94
N GLU A 106 -8.65 -16.54 -12.82
CA GLU A 106 -9.33 -17.16 -13.96
C GLU A 106 -10.46 -16.27 -14.46
N ASN A 107 -11.31 -15.80 -13.55
CA ASN A 107 -12.41 -14.89 -13.83
C ASN A 107 -11.89 -13.57 -14.44
N PHE A 108 -10.89 -12.96 -13.81
CA PHE A 108 -10.31 -11.70 -14.28
C PHE A 108 -9.66 -11.83 -15.66
N LYS A 109 -9.01 -12.96 -15.94
CA LYS A 109 -8.46 -13.26 -17.28
C LYS A 109 -9.57 -13.34 -18.33
N ALA A 110 -10.65 -14.06 -18.04
CA ALA A 110 -11.80 -14.16 -18.94
C ALA A 110 -12.45 -12.78 -19.18
N THR A 111 -12.64 -11.98 -18.13
CA THR A 111 -13.10 -10.59 -18.24
C THR A 111 -12.18 -9.76 -19.12
N THR A 112 -10.85 -9.92 -18.96
CA THR A 112 -9.87 -9.19 -19.76
C THR A 112 -9.93 -9.56 -21.24
N LEU A 113 -10.03 -10.84 -21.57
CA LEU A 113 -10.17 -11.29 -22.96
C LEU A 113 -11.43 -10.73 -23.61
N SER A 114 -12.59 -10.86 -22.95
CA SER A 114 -13.84 -10.33 -23.47
C SER A 114 -13.85 -8.80 -23.61
N TYR A 115 -13.10 -8.08 -22.79
CA TYR A 115 -12.92 -6.62 -22.92
C TYR A 115 -12.10 -6.25 -24.16
N LEU A 116 -11.07 -7.06 -24.48
CA LEU A 116 -10.23 -6.85 -25.65
C LEU A 116 -10.95 -7.21 -26.95
N GLU A 117 -11.74 -8.27 -26.98
CA GLU A 117 -12.51 -8.69 -28.17
C GLU A 117 -13.60 -7.68 -28.57
N LYS A 118 -14.06 -6.86 -27.64
CA LYS A 118 -15.09 -5.83 -27.87
C LYS A 118 -14.53 -4.49 -28.37
N LYS A 119 -13.21 -4.35 -28.47
CA LYS A 119 -12.52 -3.15 -28.96
C LYS A 119 -11.85 -3.42 -30.31
#